data_AF-A0A9D5MGF4-F1
#
_entry.id   AF-A0A9D5MGF4-F1
#
_cell.length_a   1.000
_cell.length_b   1.000
_cell.length_c   1.000
_cell.angle_alpha   90.00
_cell.angle_beta   90.00
_cell.angle_gamma   90.00
#
_symmetry.space_group_name_H-M   'P 1'
#
loop_
_entity.id
_entity.type
_entity.pdbx_description
1 polymer ?
#
loop_
_entity_poly.entity_id
_entity_poly.type
_entity_poly.pdbx_seq_one_letter_code
_entity_poly.pdbx_strand_id
1 'polypeptide(L)'
;MKKFDTLMNKLPIIYALFIPVNFYMHILGATVCNIHPAFFIVLDILRILVIALYGHYLALRYDESKNEKDVSNMFMFVAGIAFLAFVYNTVVSLGLSSVTRSANESIMVAAMVLELMIETIAFFHIAKQDAKLITVIWVGINIALGIVALADLNNPGKNAFWYVMIALVTRDLYKARIIYSQELVNQKQDVK
;
A
#
# COMPACT_ATOMS: atom_id res chain seq x y z
N MET A 1 -21.66 -1.96 19.46
CA MET A 1 -21.82 -2.62 18.15
C MET A 1 -21.99 -1.60 17.04
N LYS A 2 -23.09 -0.83 16.92
CA LYS A 2 -23.30 0.18 15.84
C LYS A 2 -22.11 1.09 15.47
N LYS A 3 -21.33 1.58 16.44
CA LYS A 3 -20.14 2.42 16.18
C LYS A 3 -18.97 1.65 15.55
N PHE A 4 -18.80 0.38 15.92
CA PHE A 4 -17.75 -0.50 15.39
C PHE A 4 -18.07 -0.88 13.94
N ASP A 5 -19.34 -1.20 13.66
CA ASP A 5 -19.82 -1.49 12.30
C ASP A 5 -19.66 -0.27 11.37
N THR A 6 -19.92 0.94 11.90
CA THR A 6 -19.71 2.19 11.17
C THR A 6 -18.24 2.46 10.87
N LEU A 7 -17.32 2.08 11.77
CA LEU A 7 -15.89 2.23 11.59
C LEU A 7 -15.37 1.23 10.55
N MET A 8 -15.80 -0.03 10.64
CA MET A 8 -15.42 -1.09 9.72
C MET A 8 -15.83 -0.77 8.27
N ASN A 9 -17.02 -0.22 8.06
CA ASN A 9 -17.49 0.21 6.73
C ASN A 9 -16.69 1.38 6.13
N LYS A 10 -15.88 2.10 6.93
CA LYS A 10 -15.02 3.19 6.46
C LYS A 10 -13.58 2.74 6.20
N LEU A 11 -13.18 1.54 6.66
CA LEU A 11 -11.82 1.04 6.51
C LEU A 11 -11.30 1.01 5.07
N PRO A 12 -12.09 0.64 4.05
CA PRO A 12 -11.59 0.65 2.67
C PRO A 12 -11.19 2.05 2.21
N ILE A 13 -11.96 3.06 2.58
CA ILE A 13 -11.67 4.46 2.27
C ILE A 13 -10.44 4.93 3.06
N ILE A 14 -10.36 4.57 4.35
CA ILE A 14 -9.19 4.89 5.19
C ILE A 14 -7.93 4.26 4.59
N TYR A 15 -7.97 2.99 4.17
CA TYR A 15 -6.87 2.32 3.49
C TYR A 15 -6.48 3.03 2.19
N ALA A 16 -7.46 3.35 1.34
CA ALA A 16 -7.24 4.00 0.06
C ALA A 16 -6.54 5.35 0.17
N LEU A 17 -6.82 6.11 1.23
CA LEU A 17 -6.30 7.47 1.43
C LEU A 17 -5.07 7.52 2.34
N PHE A 18 -5.06 6.75 3.41
CA PHE A 18 -4.02 6.83 4.43
C PHE A 18 -2.69 6.29 3.93
N ILE A 19 -2.69 5.15 3.20
CA ILE A 19 -1.45 4.53 2.72
C ILE A 19 -0.68 5.45 1.76
N PRO A 20 -1.31 6.06 0.73
CA PRO A 20 -0.63 7.04 -0.11
C PRO A 20 -0.16 8.28 0.66
N VAL A 21 -1.00 8.82 1.56
CA VAL A 21 -0.62 10.00 2.35
C VAL A 21 0.58 9.72 3.24
N ASN A 22 0.63 8.58 3.92
CA ASN A 22 1.77 8.15 4.71
C ASN A 22 3.05 8.11 3.85
N PHE A 23 2.98 7.47 2.67
CA PHE A 23 4.10 7.38 1.74
C PHE A 23 4.58 8.76 1.26
N TYR A 24 3.69 9.65 0.85
CA TYR A 24 4.05 10.99 0.38
C TYR A 24 4.62 11.88 1.50
N MET A 25 4.15 11.72 2.74
CA MET A 25 4.72 12.42 3.89
C MET A 25 6.17 12.00 4.16
N HIS A 26 6.51 10.71 3.99
CA HIS A 26 7.89 10.23 4.07
C HIS A 26 8.76 10.81 2.95
N ILE A 27 8.27 10.89 1.71
CA ILE A 27 9.00 11.54 0.61
C ILE A 27 9.25 13.03 0.92
N LEU A 28 8.24 13.76 1.38
CA LEU A 28 8.37 15.17 1.73
C LEU A 28 9.36 15.39 2.90
N GLY A 29 9.30 14.53 3.91
CA GLY A 29 10.26 14.51 5.02
C GLY A 29 11.69 14.26 4.58
N ALA A 30 11.90 13.35 3.61
CA ALA A 30 13.22 13.05 3.09
C ALA A 30 13.79 14.15 2.17
N THR A 31 12.94 14.97 1.54
CA THR A 31 13.35 15.87 0.44
C THR A 31 13.34 17.35 0.79
N VAL A 32 12.40 17.82 1.62
CA VAL A 32 12.16 19.27 1.82
C VAL A 32 12.11 19.68 3.29
N CYS A 33 11.63 18.82 4.18
CA CYS A 33 11.29 19.22 5.55
C CYS A 33 12.09 18.46 6.62
N ASN A 34 12.74 19.18 7.55
CA ASN A 34 13.33 18.62 8.77
C ASN A 34 12.26 18.23 9.81
N ILE A 35 11.41 17.27 9.46
CA ILE A 35 10.37 16.74 10.35
C ILE A 35 11.01 15.79 11.36
N HIS A 36 10.60 15.90 12.63
CA HIS A 36 11.16 15.09 13.70
C HIS A 36 10.91 13.57 13.47
N PRO A 37 11.90 12.68 13.65
CA PRO A 37 11.76 11.24 13.39
C PRO A 37 10.58 10.56 14.10
N ALA A 38 10.26 11.01 15.33
CA ALA A 38 9.12 10.52 16.10
C ALA A 38 7.77 10.65 15.36
N PHE A 39 7.61 11.66 14.50
CA PHE A 39 6.40 11.82 13.68
C PHE A 39 6.24 10.66 12.68
N PHE A 40 7.33 10.27 12.02
CA PHE A 40 7.34 9.17 11.06
C PHE A 40 7.11 7.82 11.73
N ILE A 41 7.64 7.62 12.94
CA ILE A 41 7.39 6.44 13.78
C ILE A 41 5.88 6.29 14.06
N VAL A 42 5.20 7.36 14.46
CA VAL A 42 3.73 7.33 14.70
C VAL A 42 2.97 7.02 13.42
N LEU A 43 3.35 7.66 12.30
CA LEU A 43 2.73 7.41 11.01
C LEU A 43 2.88 5.96 10.55
N ASP A 44 4.04 5.35 10.76
CA ASP A 44 4.30 3.96 10.40
C ASP A 44 3.50 2.97 11.25
N ILE A 45 3.35 3.23 12.56
CA ILE A 45 2.46 2.44 13.43
C ILE A 45 1.02 2.49 12.91
N LEU A 46 0.53 3.70 12.59
CA LEU A 46 -0.81 3.87 12.03
C LEU A 46 -0.97 3.16 10.68
N ARG A 47 0.07 3.16 9.83
CA ARG A 47 0.08 2.44 8.55
C ARG A 47 -0.12 0.95 8.74
N ILE A 48 0.64 0.34 9.65
CA ILE A 48 0.54 -1.08 9.97
C ILE A 48 -0.86 -1.43 10.47
N LEU A 49 -1.41 -0.61 11.37
CA LEU A 49 -2.76 -0.80 11.89
C LEU A 49 -3.82 -0.70 10.78
N VAL A 50 -3.72 0.29 9.89
CA VAL A 50 -4.66 0.46 8.78
C VAL A 50 -4.62 -0.73 7.83
N ILE A 51 -3.43 -1.23 7.46
CA ILE A 51 -3.29 -2.40 6.60
C ILE A 51 -3.88 -3.65 7.29
N ALA A 52 -3.54 -3.89 8.56
CA ALA A 52 -4.04 -5.05 9.29
C ALA A 52 -5.55 -5.02 9.48
N LEU A 53 -6.12 -3.85 9.82
CA LEU A 53 -7.56 -3.67 9.93
C LEU A 53 -8.27 -3.87 8.58
N TYR A 54 -7.66 -3.42 7.48
CA TYR A 54 -8.20 -3.67 6.15
C TYR A 54 -8.12 -5.16 5.77
N GLY A 55 -7.02 -5.85 6.08
CA GLY A 55 -6.91 -7.29 5.90
C GLY A 55 -7.98 -8.05 6.69
N HIS A 56 -8.25 -7.63 7.95
CA HIS A 56 -9.31 -8.20 8.77
C HIS A 56 -10.71 -7.90 8.21
N TYR A 57 -10.94 -6.68 7.72
CA TYR A 57 -12.18 -6.32 7.03
C TYR A 57 -12.46 -7.24 5.83
N LEU A 58 -11.44 -7.48 5.00
CA LEU A 58 -11.56 -8.41 3.88
C LEU A 58 -11.83 -9.84 4.36
N ALA A 59 -11.23 -10.29 5.47
CA ALA A 59 -11.52 -11.61 6.03
C ALA A 59 -13.00 -11.77 6.41
N LEU A 60 -13.59 -10.73 7.03
CA LEU A 60 -14.99 -10.77 7.47
C LEU A 60 -16.00 -10.70 6.33
N ARG A 61 -15.65 -10.04 5.22
CA ARG A 61 -16.56 -9.84 4.08
C ARG A 61 -16.47 -10.90 3.00
N TYR A 62 -15.38 -11.66 2.94
CA TYR A 62 -15.09 -12.58 1.85
C TYR A 62 -14.92 -14.05 2.33
N ASP A 63 -15.63 -14.44 3.39
CA ASP A 63 -15.47 -15.75 4.07
C ASP A 63 -15.99 -16.96 3.26
N GLU A 64 -16.60 -16.76 2.09
CA GLU A 64 -17.30 -17.83 1.35
C GLU A 64 -16.48 -18.53 0.25
N SER A 65 -15.29 -18.03 -0.13
CA SER A 65 -14.50 -18.64 -1.22
C SER A 65 -13.00 -18.86 -0.88
N LYS A 66 -12.46 -20.03 -1.26
CA LYS A 66 -11.04 -20.40 -1.01
C LYS A 66 -10.03 -19.41 -1.61
N ASN A 67 -10.36 -18.77 -2.74
CA ASN A 67 -9.49 -17.78 -3.39
C ASN A 67 -9.46 -16.43 -2.65
N GLU A 68 -10.40 -16.18 -1.75
CA GLU A 68 -10.56 -14.90 -1.06
C GLU A 68 -9.89 -14.86 0.31
N LYS A 69 -9.83 -16.01 1.00
CA LYS A 69 -9.02 -16.17 2.22
C LYS A 69 -7.53 -15.89 1.96
N ASP A 70 -7.07 -16.15 0.74
CA ASP A 70 -5.72 -15.82 0.28
C ASP A 70 -5.49 -14.30 0.19
N VAL A 71 -6.50 -13.50 -0.17
CA VAL A 71 -6.38 -12.03 -0.28
C VAL A 71 -6.18 -11.39 1.09
N SER A 72 -6.97 -11.79 2.10
CA SER A 72 -6.79 -11.29 3.47
C SER A 72 -5.39 -11.63 4.01
N ASN A 73 -4.93 -12.86 3.79
CA ASN A 73 -3.58 -13.30 4.17
C ASN A 73 -2.49 -12.47 3.47
N MET A 74 -2.68 -12.11 2.20
CA MET A 74 -1.77 -11.20 1.48
C MET A 74 -1.68 -9.83 2.15
N PHE A 75 -2.80 -9.24 2.61
CA PHE A 75 -2.77 -7.98 3.34
C PHE A 75 -2.12 -8.08 4.73
N MET A 76 -2.30 -9.21 5.42
CA MET A 76 -1.57 -9.47 6.67
C MET A 76 -0.05 -9.59 6.43
N PHE A 77 0.36 -10.18 5.31
CA PHE A 77 1.76 -10.23 4.92
C PHE A 77 2.30 -8.83 4.58
N VAL A 78 1.51 -8.01 3.86
CA VAL A 78 1.84 -6.58 3.59
C VAL A 78 1.99 -5.80 4.90
N ALA A 79 1.12 -6.03 5.89
CA ALA A 79 1.27 -5.43 7.22
C ALA A 79 2.56 -5.86 7.92
N GLY A 80 2.95 -7.13 7.76
CA GLY A 80 4.24 -7.65 8.25
C GLY A 80 5.45 -6.99 7.60
N ILE A 81 5.42 -6.77 6.28
CA ILE A 81 6.47 -6.02 5.57
C ILE A 81 6.52 -4.57 6.07
N ALA A 82 5.37 -3.92 6.23
CA ALA A 82 5.29 -2.56 6.77
C ALA A 82 5.83 -2.49 8.21
N PHE A 83 5.61 -3.51 9.02
CA PHE A 83 6.20 -3.62 10.36
C PHE A 83 7.73 -3.77 10.31
N LEU A 84 8.25 -4.56 9.38
CA LEU A 84 9.70 -4.67 9.18
C LEU A 84 10.32 -3.32 8.77
N ALA A 85 9.66 -2.60 7.85
CA ALA A 85 10.05 -1.26 7.43
C ALA A 85 10.04 -0.25 8.60
N PHE A 86 9.04 -0.34 9.48
CA PHE A 86 8.95 0.45 10.70
C PHE A 86 10.10 0.16 11.68
N VAL A 87 10.37 -1.12 11.95
CA VAL A 87 11.49 -1.54 12.83
C VAL A 87 12.80 -1.00 12.29
N TYR A 88 13.01 -1.10 10.97
CA TYR A 88 14.17 -0.53 10.30
C TYR A 88 14.28 0.98 10.49
N ASN A 89 13.22 1.74 10.17
CA ASN A 89 13.20 3.19 10.31
C ASN A 89 13.51 3.63 11.74
N THR A 90 13.00 2.89 12.72
CA THR A 90 13.24 3.14 14.15
C THR A 90 14.70 2.85 14.54
N VAL A 91 15.26 1.72 14.13
CA VAL A 91 16.65 1.34 14.44
C VAL A 91 17.66 2.32 13.82
N VAL A 92 17.42 2.74 12.57
CA VAL A 92 18.28 3.70 11.85
C VAL A 92 18.16 5.10 12.45
N SER A 93 16.94 5.58 12.69
CA SER A 93 16.72 6.94 13.24
C SER A 93 17.23 7.12 14.67
N LEU A 94 17.28 6.04 15.46
CA LEU A 94 17.83 6.04 16.82
C LEU A 94 19.35 5.79 16.85
N GLY A 95 20.01 5.60 15.69
CA GLY A 95 21.45 5.38 15.62
C GLY A 95 21.91 4.06 16.25
N LEU A 96 21.01 3.08 16.37
CA LEU A 96 21.25 1.82 17.10
C LEU A 96 21.99 0.76 16.25
N SER A 97 22.37 1.08 15.02
CA SER A 97 23.01 0.15 14.08
C SER A 97 24.36 0.68 13.59
N SER A 98 25.39 -0.14 13.75
CA SER A 98 26.73 0.04 13.17
C SER A 98 26.87 -0.58 11.77
N VAL A 99 25.81 -1.22 11.26
CA VAL A 99 25.80 -1.86 9.94
C VAL A 99 25.79 -0.77 8.87
N THR A 100 26.62 -0.92 7.84
CA THR A 100 26.80 0.07 6.78
C THR A 100 25.45 0.46 6.17
N ARG A 101 25.25 1.77 6.05
CA ARG A 101 24.05 2.40 5.49
C ARG A 101 23.57 1.78 4.17
N SER A 102 24.49 1.31 3.33
CA SER A 102 24.22 0.70 2.02
C SER A 102 23.57 -0.69 2.05
N ALA A 103 23.96 -1.57 2.97
CA ALA A 103 23.33 -2.89 3.12
C ALA A 103 21.89 -2.77 3.63
N ASN A 104 21.69 -1.79 4.51
CA ASN A 104 20.41 -1.42 5.10
C ASN A 104 19.45 -0.83 4.04
N GLU A 105 19.93 0.01 3.12
CA GLU A 105 19.11 0.58 2.04
C GLU A 105 18.60 -0.50 1.06
N SER A 106 19.44 -1.47 0.69
CA SER A 106 19.06 -2.57 -0.22
C SER A 106 17.91 -3.45 0.32
N ILE A 107 17.93 -3.75 1.62
CA ILE A 107 16.87 -4.54 2.28
C ILE A 107 15.54 -3.80 2.26
N MET A 108 15.55 -2.48 2.49
CA MET A 108 14.34 -1.66 2.45
C MET A 108 13.75 -1.56 1.05
N VAL A 109 14.60 -1.38 0.04
CA VAL A 109 14.16 -1.38 -1.36
C VAL A 109 13.52 -2.73 -1.71
N ALA A 110 14.14 -3.85 -1.32
CA ALA A 110 13.57 -5.18 -1.53
C ALA A 110 12.22 -5.36 -0.82
N ALA A 111 12.09 -4.88 0.42
CA ALA A 111 10.84 -4.89 1.18
C ALA A 111 9.74 -4.07 0.48
N MET A 112 10.03 -2.86 0.01
CA MET A 112 9.09 -2.03 -0.74
C MET A 112 8.65 -2.68 -2.05
N VAL A 113 9.57 -3.30 -2.79
CA VAL A 113 9.23 -4.04 -4.02
C VAL A 113 8.31 -5.21 -3.71
N LEU A 114 8.61 -5.99 -2.67
CA LEU A 114 7.78 -7.10 -2.24
C LEU A 114 6.38 -6.65 -1.80
N GLU A 115 6.30 -5.54 -1.06
CA GLU A 115 5.04 -4.89 -0.66
C GLU A 115 4.20 -4.52 -1.88
N LEU A 116 4.81 -3.85 -2.87
CA LEU A 116 4.15 -3.47 -4.12
C LEU A 116 3.68 -4.69 -4.93
N MET A 117 4.50 -5.74 -5.02
CA MET A 117 4.15 -6.97 -5.74
C MET A 117 2.94 -7.66 -5.11
N ILE A 118 2.95 -7.83 -3.79
CA ILE A 118 1.88 -8.54 -3.08
C ILE A 118 0.59 -7.71 -3.09
N GLU A 119 0.68 -6.39 -2.88
CA GLU A 119 -0.47 -5.50 -3.03
C GLU A 119 -1.04 -5.58 -4.46
N THR A 120 -0.17 -5.64 -5.49
CA THR A 120 -0.61 -5.77 -6.89
C THR A 120 -1.35 -7.07 -7.15
N ILE A 121 -0.86 -8.19 -6.62
CA ILE A 121 -1.51 -9.51 -6.72
C ILE A 121 -2.85 -9.49 -5.98
N ALA A 122 -2.91 -8.95 -4.77
CA ALA A 122 -4.14 -8.87 -3.99
C ALA A 122 -5.22 -8.05 -4.72
N PHE A 123 -4.86 -6.86 -5.23
CA PHE A 123 -5.79 -6.02 -5.99
C PHE A 123 -6.15 -6.59 -7.36
N PHE A 124 -5.31 -7.44 -7.96
CA PHE A 124 -5.69 -8.17 -9.17
C PHE A 124 -6.81 -9.18 -8.89
N HIS A 125 -6.75 -9.92 -7.78
CA HIS A 125 -7.80 -10.86 -7.38
C HIS A 125 -9.13 -10.14 -7.10
N ILE A 126 -9.04 -9.03 -6.37
CA ILE A 126 -10.14 -8.09 -6.09
C ILE A 126 -10.75 -7.54 -7.39
N ALA A 127 -9.94 -7.00 -8.30
CA ALA A 127 -10.40 -6.36 -9.54
C ALA A 127 -10.98 -7.33 -10.57
N LYS A 128 -10.50 -8.59 -10.59
CA LYS A 128 -10.99 -9.64 -11.50
C LYS A 128 -12.45 -10.01 -11.23
N GLN A 129 -12.94 -9.79 -10.01
CA GLN A 129 -14.33 -10.02 -9.64
C GLN A 129 -15.28 -8.96 -10.22
N ASP A 130 -14.82 -7.72 -10.42
CA ASP A 130 -15.69 -6.57 -10.72
C ASP A 130 -15.79 -6.22 -12.21
N ALA A 131 -14.73 -6.30 -13.02
CA ALA A 131 -14.78 -6.08 -14.48
C ALA A 131 -13.45 -6.35 -15.20
N LYS A 132 -13.52 -6.96 -16.39
CA LYS A 132 -12.37 -7.19 -17.27
C LYS A 132 -11.58 -5.91 -17.62
N LEU A 133 -12.29 -4.78 -17.82
CA LEU A 133 -11.66 -3.48 -18.09
C LEU A 133 -10.86 -2.97 -16.89
N ILE A 134 -11.37 -3.17 -15.67
CA ILE A 134 -10.70 -2.68 -14.46
C ILE A 134 -9.38 -3.41 -14.25
N THR A 135 -9.39 -4.72 -14.48
CA THR A 135 -8.20 -5.58 -14.44
C THR A 135 -7.14 -5.18 -15.46
N VAL A 136 -7.53 -4.90 -16.71
CA VAL A 136 -6.59 -4.51 -17.78
C VAL A 136 -5.88 -3.19 -17.44
N ILE A 137 -6.61 -2.20 -16.95
CA ILE A 137 -6.02 -0.89 -16.59
C ILE A 137 -5.10 -1.04 -15.36
N TRP A 138 -5.49 -1.85 -14.36
CA TRP A 138 -4.63 -2.12 -13.20
C TRP A 138 -3.29 -2.75 -13.59
N VAL A 139 -3.32 -3.76 -14.45
CA VAL A 139 -2.11 -4.41 -14.97
C VAL A 139 -1.27 -3.41 -15.77
N GLY A 140 -1.90 -2.61 -16.64
CA GLY A 140 -1.25 -1.59 -17.44
C GLY A 140 -0.50 -0.55 -16.60
N ILE A 141 -1.11 -0.06 -15.51
CA ILE A 141 -0.49 0.92 -14.60
C ILE A 141 0.76 0.32 -13.93
N ASN A 142 0.69 -0.92 -13.43
CA ASN A 142 1.83 -1.55 -12.77
C ASN A 142 2.98 -1.87 -13.75
N ILE A 143 2.66 -2.26 -15.00
CA ILE A 143 3.68 -2.41 -16.06
C ILE A 143 4.34 -1.07 -16.37
N ALA A 144 3.56 -0.01 -16.56
CA ALA A 144 4.08 1.32 -16.83
C ALA A 144 4.99 1.81 -15.69
N LEU A 145 4.60 1.57 -14.44
CA LEU A 145 5.40 1.89 -13.27
C LEU A 145 6.74 1.13 -13.26
N GLY A 146 6.72 -0.17 -13.61
CA GLY A 146 7.94 -0.95 -13.76
C GLY A 146 8.88 -0.42 -14.85
N ILE A 147 8.33 -0.03 -16.01
CA ILE A 147 9.11 0.58 -17.11
C ILE A 147 9.74 1.90 -16.68
N VAL A 148 8.97 2.77 -16.04
CA VAL A 148 9.47 4.08 -15.56
C VAL A 148 10.55 3.89 -14.49
N ALA A 149 10.37 2.95 -13.55
CA ALA A 149 11.37 2.64 -12.54
C ALA A 149 12.67 2.08 -13.15
N LEU A 150 12.57 1.18 -14.14
CA LEU A 150 13.73 0.65 -14.86
C LEU A 150 14.44 1.72 -15.69
N ALA A 151 13.69 2.66 -16.27
CA ALA A 151 14.26 3.79 -17.00
C ALA A 151 15.05 4.72 -16.08
N ASP A 152 14.54 5.00 -14.88
CA ASP A 152 15.24 5.80 -13.86
C ASP A 152 16.53 5.13 -13.37
N LEU A 153 16.52 3.81 -13.14
CA LEU A 153 17.72 3.05 -12.77
C LEU A 153 18.82 3.12 -13.83
N ASN A 154 18.46 3.16 -15.12
CA ASN A 154 19.42 3.19 -16.23
C ASN A 154 19.90 4.60 -16.59
N ASN A 155 19.13 5.64 -16.27
CA ASN A 155 19.50 7.03 -16.52
C ASN A 155 18.97 7.95 -15.41
N PRO A 156 19.62 7.96 -14.24
CA PRO A 156 19.14 8.67 -13.07
C PRO A 156 19.13 10.18 -13.32
N GLY A 157 17.95 10.80 -13.21
CA GLY A 157 17.77 12.23 -13.47
C GLY A 157 16.55 12.84 -12.79
N LYS A 158 16.58 14.15 -12.55
CA LYS A 158 15.49 14.89 -11.86
C LYS A 158 14.10 14.70 -12.50
N ASN A 159 14.04 14.43 -13.80
CA ASN A 159 12.77 14.24 -14.51
C ASN A 159 12.15 12.87 -14.25
N ALA A 160 12.97 11.83 -14.05
CA ALA A 160 12.51 10.47 -13.84
C ALA A 160 11.79 10.30 -12.48
N PHE A 161 12.26 10.99 -11.45
CA PHE A 161 11.54 11.11 -10.17
C PHE A 161 10.09 11.58 -10.36
N TRP A 162 9.84 12.62 -11.16
CA TRP A 162 8.49 13.14 -11.39
C TRP A 162 7.61 12.14 -12.16
N TYR A 163 8.16 11.39 -13.10
CA TYR A 163 7.41 10.34 -13.80
C TYR A 163 7.04 9.18 -12.88
N VAL A 164 7.95 8.76 -11.98
CA VAL A 164 7.67 7.75 -10.94
C VAL A 164 6.55 8.25 -10.02
N MET A 165 6.61 9.51 -9.59
CA MET A 165 5.58 10.12 -8.74
C MET A 165 4.21 10.16 -9.42
N ILE A 166 4.13 10.57 -10.68
CA ILE A 166 2.87 10.59 -11.43
C ILE A 166 2.31 9.16 -11.59
N ALA A 167 3.17 8.17 -11.85
CA ALA A 167 2.77 6.77 -11.97
C ALA A 167 2.22 6.23 -10.64
N LEU A 168 2.87 6.54 -9.51
CA LEU A 168 2.42 6.16 -8.17
C LEU A 168 1.08 6.80 -7.81
N VAL A 169 0.91 8.10 -8.05
CA VAL A 169 -0.37 8.80 -7.83
C VAL A 169 -1.48 8.18 -8.67
N THR A 170 -1.19 7.89 -9.95
CA THR A 170 -2.16 7.25 -10.86
C THR A 170 -2.57 5.87 -10.34
N ARG A 171 -1.60 5.08 -9.86
CA ARG A 171 -1.84 3.77 -9.23
C ARG A 171 -2.74 3.89 -8.00
N ASP A 172 -2.47 4.85 -7.11
CA ASP A 172 -3.24 5.04 -5.88
C ASP A 172 -4.67 5.52 -6.16
N LEU A 173 -4.86 6.43 -7.13
CA LEU A 173 -6.19 6.84 -7.58
C LEU A 173 -6.98 5.65 -8.16
N TYR A 174 -6.32 4.80 -8.93
CA TYR A 174 -6.96 3.63 -9.50
C TYR A 174 -7.28 2.56 -8.45
N LYS A 175 -6.41 2.38 -7.45
CA LYS A 175 -6.65 1.54 -6.27
C LYS A 175 -7.88 2.01 -5.50
N ALA A 176 -7.99 3.31 -5.25
CA ALA A 176 -9.17 3.90 -4.61
C ALA A 176 -10.45 3.63 -5.42
N ARG A 177 -10.37 3.70 -6.76
CA ARG A 177 -11.50 3.36 -7.64
C ARG A 177 -11.91 1.88 -7.53
N ILE A 178 -10.96 0.96 -7.48
CA ILE A 178 -11.23 -0.48 -7.30
C ILE A 178 -11.93 -0.73 -5.96
N ILE A 179 -11.42 -0.10 -4.89
CA ILE A 179 -12.02 -0.20 -3.57
C ILE A 179 -13.47 0.32 -3.59
N TYR A 180 -13.70 1.48 -4.22
CA TYR A 180 -15.03 2.07 -4.29
C TYR A 180 -16.01 1.25 -5.14
N SER A 181 -15.55 0.63 -6.23
CA SER A 181 -16.39 -0.26 -7.04
C SER A 181 -16.82 -1.47 -6.25
N GLN A 182 -15.92 -2.08 -5.47
CA GLN A 182 -16.25 -3.21 -4.61
C GLN A 182 -17.25 -2.84 -3.53
N GLU A 183 -17.09 -1.69 -2.88
CA GLU A 183 -18.05 -1.22 -1.87
C GLU A 183 -19.46 -1.04 -2.44
N LEU A 184 -19.58 -0.52 -3.67
CA LEU A 184 -20.87 -0.39 -4.34
C LEU A 184 -21.52 -1.74 -4.68
N VAL A 185 -20.72 -2.77 -5.00
CA VAL A 185 -21.21 -4.11 -5.28
C VAL A 185 -21.70 -4.78 -3.99
N ASN A 186 -20.89 -4.72 -2.92
CA ASN A 186 -21.21 -5.31 -1.63
C ASN A 186 -22.48 -4.68 -1.01
N GLN A 187 -22.63 -3.35 -1.09
CA GLN A 187 -23.86 -2.67 -0.65
C GLN A 187 -25.12 -3.12 -1.40
N LYS A 188 -25.00 -3.58 -2.66
CA LYS A 188 -26.15 -4.11 -3.42
C LYS A 188 -26.49 -5.55 -3.04
N GLN A 189 -25.53 -6.32 -2.52
CA GLN A 189 -25.76 -7.69 -2.06
C GLN A 189 -26.40 -7.71 -0.68
N ASP A 190 -26.03 -6.78 0.22
CA ASP A 190 -26.61 -6.65 1.57
C ASP A 190 -28.09 -6.19 1.61
N VAL A 191 -28.66 -5.76 0.47
CA VAL A 191 -30.04 -5.25 0.35
C VAL A 191 -31.03 -6.32 -0.15
N LYS A 192 -30.56 -7.54 -0.44
CA LYS A 192 -31.42 -8.69 -0.80
C LYS A 192 -31.66 -9.62 0.38
#